data_AF-A0A3S4LGP8-F1
#
_entry.id   AF-A0A3S4LGP8-F1
#
_cell.length_a   1.000
_cell.length_b   1.000
_cell.length_c   1.000
_cell.angle_alpha   90.00
_cell.angle_beta   90.00
_cell.angle_gamma   90.00
#
_symmetry.space_group_name_H-M   'P 1'
#
loop_
_entity.id
_entity.type
_entity.pdbx_description
1 polymer ?
#
loop_
_entity_poly.entity_id
_entity_poly.type
_entity_poly.pdbx_seq_one_letter_code
_entity_poly.pdbx_strand_id
1 'polypeptide(L)'
;MVKPLSAAQRAELARYWPGPYTFLLPASRRVPPALRGRHHKIAVRVTAHGEAAALCRRLGTALVSTSANRAGQQSLKTARACRMAFKDKVLTLPGRIGKRRKPSTIIDLESGRVLR
;
A
#
# COMPACT_ATOMS: atom_id res chain seq x y z
N MET A 1 14.11 2.25 3.80
CA MET A 1 13.02 1.76 4.69
C MET A 1 13.09 0.24 4.86
N VAL A 2 13.20 -0.54 3.79
CA VAL A 2 13.44 -1.99 3.90
C VAL A 2 14.92 -2.29 4.04
N LYS A 3 15.27 -3.48 4.56
CA LYS A 3 16.64 -3.98 4.49
C LYS A 3 17.05 -4.22 3.03
N PRO A 4 18.35 -4.22 2.69
CA PRO A 4 18.81 -4.56 1.35
C PRO A 4 18.23 -5.91 0.90
N LEU A 5 17.73 -5.93 -0.33
CA LEU A 5 17.22 -7.15 -0.97
C LEU A 5 18.31 -7.77 -1.85
N SER A 6 18.28 -9.08 -2.07
CA SER A 6 19.15 -9.74 -3.04
C SER A 6 18.72 -9.43 -4.48
N ALA A 7 19.56 -9.74 -5.47
CA ALA A 7 19.21 -9.60 -6.88
C ALA A 7 18.01 -10.50 -7.25
N ALA A 8 18.00 -11.75 -6.77
CA ALA A 8 16.90 -12.69 -6.95
C ALA A 8 15.58 -12.15 -6.35
N GLN A 9 15.63 -11.59 -5.14
CA GLN A 9 14.46 -10.97 -4.51
C GLN A 9 13.92 -9.78 -5.29
N ARG A 10 14.81 -8.92 -5.83
CA ARG A 10 14.38 -7.81 -6.70
C ARG A 10 13.74 -8.31 -8.00
N ALA A 11 14.33 -9.33 -8.62
CA ALA A 11 13.80 -9.94 -9.84
C ALA A 11 12.40 -10.54 -9.60
N GLU A 12 12.21 -11.22 -8.45
CA GLU A 12 10.90 -11.77 -8.09
C GLU A 12 9.87 -10.66 -7.91
N LEU A 13 10.19 -9.60 -7.15
CA LEU A 13 9.29 -8.45 -6.96
C LEU A 13 8.92 -7.77 -8.30
N ALA A 14 9.86 -7.68 -9.25
CA ALA A 14 9.64 -7.08 -10.56
C ALA A 14 8.59 -7.82 -11.40
N ARG A 15 8.32 -9.11 -11.11
CA ARG A 15 7.24 -9.87 -11.77
C ARG A 15 5.85 -9.43 -11.33
N TYR A 16 5.73 -8.82 -10.16
CA TYR A 16 4.46 -8.40 -9.55
C TYR A 16 4.26 -6.88 -9.55
N TRP A 17 5.36 -6.13 -9.57
CA TRP A 17 5.36 -4.68 -9.46
C TRP A 17 5.75 -4.00 -10.77
N PRO A 18 5.06 -2.91 -11.17
CA PRO A 18 3.93 -2.27 -10.49
C PRO A 18 2.63 -3.10 -10.57
N GLY A 19 1.87 -3.16 -9.47
CA GLY A 19 0.67 -3.98 -9.47
C GLY A 19 -0.13 -4.00 -8.16
N PRO A 20 -1.19 -4.80 -8.12
CA PRO A 20 -2.06 -4.96 -6.96
C PRO A 20 -1.51 -5.97 -5.94
N TYR A 21 -0.19 -6.04 -5.79
CA TYR A 21 0.50 -6.97 -4.88
C TYR A 21 1.24 -6.19 -3.80
N THR A 22 1.02 -6.58 -2.56
CA THR A 22 1.72 -6.04 -1.39
C THR A 22 2.66 -7.11 -0.87
N PHE A 23 3.94 -6.80 -0.72
CA PHE A 23 4.92 -7.73 -0.14
C PHE A 23 5.25 -7.36 1.29
N LEU A 24 5.31 -8.36 2.18
CA LEU A 24 5.95 -8.22 3.48
C LEU A 24 7.46 -8.33 3.28
N LEU A 25 8.16 -7.23 3.54
CA LEU A 25 9.60 -7.11 3.38
C LEU A 25 10.27 -6.90 4.73
N PRO A 26 11.52 -7.37 4.95
CA PRO A 26 12.23 -7.11 6.18
C PRO A 26 12.40 -5.60 6.41
N ALA A 27 11.89 -5.12 7.55
CA ALA A 27 11.98 -3.71 7.91
C ALA A 27 13.41 -3.38 8.37
N SER A 28 13.94 -2.23 7.93
CA SER A 28 15.16 -1.68 8.52
C SER A 28 14.87 -1.05 9.88
N ARG A 29 15.91 -0.80 10.69
CA ARG A 29 15.79 -0.09 11.98
C ARG A 29 15.23 1.33 11.86
N ARG A 30 15.26 1.92 10.65
CA ARG A 30 14.72 3.25 10.37
C ARG A 30 13.18 3.28 10.24
N VAL A 31 12.50 2.13 10.22
CA VAL A 31 11.04 2.08 10.11
C VAL A 31 10.42 2.30 11.49
N PRO A 32 9.61 3.36 11.68
CA PRO A 32 8.93 3.60 12.94
C PRO A 32 8.05 2.42 13.36
N PRO A 33 8.00 2.06 14.66
CA PRO A 33 7.10 1.03 15.16
C PRO A 33 5.63 1.25 14.76
N ALA A 34 5.19 2.52 14.67
CA ALA A 34 3.84 2.87 14.20
C ALA A 34 3.49 2.34 12.80
N LEU A 35 4.47 2.06 11.93
CA LEU A 35 4.24 1.55 10.57
C LEU A 35 4.28 0.03 10.46
N ARG A 36 4.97 -0.65 11.38
CA ARG A 36 5.18 -2.12 11.36
C ARG A 36 4.52 -2.85 12.53
N GLY A 37 3.98 -2.11 13.50
CA GLY A 37 3.50 -2.65 14.76
C GLY A 37 4.58 -3.46 15.47
N ARG A 38 4.21 -4.65 15.96
CA ARG A 38 5.12 -5.59 16.62
C ARG A 38 5.95 -6.43 15.64
N HIS A 39 5.74 -6.29 14.34
CA HIS A 39 6.38 -7.14 13.33
C HIS A 39 7.76 -6.61 12.93
N HIS A 40 8.66 -7.52 12.55
CA HIS A 40 9.97 -7.21 11.99
C HIS A 40 9.93 -6.95 10.46
N LYS A 41 8.76 -7.12 9.84
CA LYS A 41 8.49 -6.85 8.42
C LYS A 41 7.59 -5.63 8.24
N ILE A 42 7.65 -5.01 7.07
CA ILE A 42 6.78 -3.92 6.63
C ILE A 42 6.10 -4.29 5.30
N ALA A 43 4.81 -3.97 5.19
CA ALA A 43 4.04 -4.16 3.97
C ALA A 43 4.34 -3.04 2.96
N VAL A 44 4.83 -3.40 1.77
CA VAL A 44 5.18 -2.45 0.71
C VAL A 44 4.43 -2.82 -0.56
N ARG A 45 4.01 -1.81 -1.34
CA ARG A 45 3.41 -1.99 -2.66
C ARG A 45 3.92 -0.91 -3.61
N VAL A 46 4.36 -1.32 -4.79
CA VAL A 46 4.52 -0.41 -5.93
C VAL A 46 3.24 -0.48 -6.75
N THR A 47 2.46 0.61 -6.71
CA THR A 47 1.11 0.64 -7.32
C THR A 47 1.16 0.85 -8.82
N ALA A 48 0.33 0.11 -9.57
CA ALA A 48 0.06 0.38 -10.99
C ALA A 48 -0.97 1.51 -11.20
N HIS A 49 -1.55 2.07 -10.12
CA HIS A 49 -2.50 3.17 -10.21
C HIS A 49 -1.78 4.48 -10.54
N GLY A 50 -1.99 5.01 -11.75
CA GLY A 50 -1.28 6.18 -12.28
C GLY A 50 -1.29 7.39 -11.35
N GLU A 51 -2.45 7.82 -10.87
CA GLU A 51 -2.57 9.01 -9.99
C GLU A 51 -1.86 8.83 -8.65
N ALA A 52 -2.01 7.67 -7.99
CA ALA A 52 -1.32 7.39 -6.73
C ALA A 52 0.20 7.31 -6.91
N ALA A 53 0.67 6.73 -8.02
CA ALA A 53 2.10 6.69 -8.34
C ALA A 53 2.65 8.10 -8.63
N ALA A 54 1.87 8.93 -9.36
CA ALA A 54 2.22 10.32 -9.64
C ALA A 54 2.28 11.15 -8.34
N LEU A 55 1.37 10.93 -7.40
CA LEU A 55 1.39 11.58 -6.10
C LEU A 55 2.66 11.23 -5.31
N CYS A 56 3.03 9.94 -5.22
CA CYS A 56 4.28 9.55 -4.57
C CYS A 56 5.50 10.22 -5.22
N ARG A 57 5.56 10.24 -6.56
CA ARG A 57 6.66 10.88 -7.30
C ARG A 57 6.73 12.38 -7.02
N ARG A 58 5.60 13.08 -7.03
CA ARG A 58 5.53 14.52 -6.81
C ARG A 58 5.90 14.91 -5.38
N LEU A 59 5.56 14.08 -4.40
CA LEU A 59 5.94 14.28 -3.00
C LEU A 59 7.38 13.84 -2.69
N GLY A 60 8.04 13.14 -3.61
CA GLY A 60 9.38 12.58 -3.39
C GLY A 60 9.44 11.53 -2.27
N THR A 61 8.29 10.94 -1.89
CA THR A 61 8.21 10.04 -0.74
C THR A 61 7.15 8.94 -0.93
N ALA A 62 7.27 7.88 -0.15
CA ALA A 62 6.28 6.83 -0.07
C ALA A 62 5.06 7.30 0.74
N LEU A 63 3.87 6.83 0.34
CA LEU A 63 2.64 7.04 1.08
C LEU A 63 2.35 5.87 2.01
N VAL A 64 2.03 6.17 3.26
CA VAL A 64 1.39 5.23 4.17
C VAL A 64 -0.10 5.25 3.87
N SER A 65 -0.68 4.09 3.53
CA SER A 65 -2.07 4.01 3.11
C SER A 65 -2.80 2.83 3.73
N THR A 66 -4.07 3.04 4.02
CA THR A 66 -5.07 2.03 4.41
C THR A 66 -6.30 2.18 3.50
N SER A 67 -7.28 1.30 3.61
CA SER A 67 -8.55 1.47 2.94
C SER A 67 -9.29 2.71 3.49
N ALA A 68 -9.93 3.48 2.61
CA ALA A 68 -10.67 4.67 2.98
C ALA A 68 -12.02 4.29 3.61
N ASN A 69 -12.02 4.05 4.92
CA ASN A 69 -13.21 3.76 5.71
C ASN A 69 -12.99 4.08 7.20
N ARG A 70 -14.10 4.17 7.94
CA ARG A 70 -14.06 4.05 9.40
C ARG A 70 -13.75 2.60 9.78
N ALA A 71 -13.12 2.38 10.92
CA ALA A 71 -12.79 1.04 11.40
C ALA A 71 -14.05 0.15 11.42
N GLY A 72 -13.91 -1.08 10.91
CA GLY A 72 -15.00 -2.06 10.79
C GLY A 72 -16.00 -1.81 9.63
N GLN A 73 -15.92 -0.69 8.92
CA GLN A 73 -16.85 -0.34 7.85
C GLN A 73 -16.30 -0.70 6.46
N GLN A 74 -17.21 -0.85 5.49
CA GLN A 74 -16.85 -1.12 4.10
C GLN A 74 -16.01 0.01 3.49
N SER A 75 -15.00 -0.34 2.70
CA SER A 75 -14.14 0.62 2.00
C SER A 75 -14.93 1.48 1.01
N LEU A 76 -14.80 2.79 1.13
CA LEU A 76 -15.40 3.77 0.25
C LEU A 76 -14.65 3.80 -1.09
N LYS A 77 -15.41 3.96 -2.17
CA LYS A 77 -14.91 3.82 -3.55
C LYS A 77 -15.03 5.07 -4.41
N THR A 78 -15.65 6.12 -3.88
CA THR A 78 -15.87 7.38 -4.61
C THR A 78 -15.47 8.56 -3.75
N ALA A 79 -14.98 9.61 -4.40
CA ALA A 79 -14.65 10.87 -3.73
C ALA A 79 -15.87 11.47 -3.02
N ARG A 80 -17.07 11.36 -3.62
CA ARG A 80 -18.32 11.78 -2.98
C ARG A 80 -18.57 11.05 -1.67
N ALA A 81 -18.44 9.71 -1.66
CA ALA A 81 -18.64 8.92 -0.45
C ALA A 81 -17.62 9.26 0.64
N CYS A 82 -16.35 9.48 0.27
CA CYS A 82 -15.32 9.94 1.20
C CYS A 82 -15.67 11.30 1.81
N ARG A 83 -16.07 12.29 1.01
CA ARG A 83 -16.48 13.61 1.50
C ARG A 83 -17.67 13.52 2.45
N MET A 84 -18.67 12.69 2.15
CA MET A 84 -19.81 12.51 3.04
C MET A 84 -19.41 11.85 4.38
N ALA A 85 -18.54 10.83 4.33
CA ALA A 85 -18.18 10.05 5.51
C ALA A 85 -17.19 10.77 6.44
N PHE A 86 -16.26 11.54 5.88
CA PHE A 86 -15.18 12.19 6.62
C PHE A 86 -15.34 13.71 6.75
N LYS A 87 -16.18 14.33 5.92
CA LYS A 87 -16.42 15.79 5.90
C LYS A 87 -15.09 16.56 5.85
N ASP A 88 -14.97 17.63 6.63
CA ASP A 88 -13.81 18.51 6.65
C ASP A 88 -12.61 17.94 7.42
N LYS A 89 -12.70 16.70 7.93
CA LYS A 89 -11.60 16.05 8.66
C LYS A 89 -10.49 15.52 7.75
N VAL A 90 -10.76 15.35 6.46
CA VAL A 90 -9.77 14.85 5.49
C VAL A 90 -9.91 15.57 4.15
N LEU A 91 -8.78 15.83 3.51
CA LEU A 91 -8.75 16.27 2.12
C LEU A 91 -9.09 15.08 1.20
N THR A 92 -10.04 15.29 0.29
CA THR A 92 -10.45 14.26 -0.68
C THR A 92 -10.06 14.70 -2.09
N LEU A 93 -9.20 13.90 -2.73
CA LEU A 93 -8.85 14.11 -4.13
C LEU A 93 -9.92 13.46 -5.04
N PRO A 94 -10.46 14.18 -6.05
CA PRO A 94 -11.27 13.57 -7.09
C PRO A 94 -10.40 12.65 -7.95
N GLY A 95 -10.97 11.55 -8.42
CA GLY A 95 -10.26 10.56 -9.23
C GLY A 95 -11.06 9.29 -9.40
N ARG A 96 -10.56 8.38 -10.24
CA ARG A 96 -11.16 7.05 -10.44
C ARG A 96 -10.28 6.01 -9.78
N ILE A 97 -10.88 5.18 -8.93
CA ILE A 97 -10.18 4.00 -8.41
C ILE A 97 -10.06 2.90 -9.47
N GLY A 98 -9.16 1.94 -9.25
CA GLY A 98 -9.05 0.76 -10.11
C GLY A 98 -10.31 -0.13 -10.10
N LYS A 99 -10.47 -0.96 -11.14
CA LYS A 99 -11.64 -1.85 -11.35
C LYS A 99 -11.66 -3.09 -10.44
N ARG A 100 -10.62 -3.33 -9.63
CA ARG A 100 -10.54 -4.52 -8.79
C ARG A 100 -11.61 -4.50 -7.70
N ARG A 101 -12.31 -5.63 -7.55
CA ARG A 101 -13.31 -5.83 -6.49
C ARG A 101 -12.69 -6.18 -5.15
N LYS A 102 -11.61 -6.97 -5.16
CA LYS A 102 -10.84 -7.38 -3.98
C LYS A 102 -9.63 -6.44 -3.79
N PRO A 103 -9.19 -6.20 -2.54
CA PRO A 103 -7.97 -5.44 -2.29
C PRO A 103 -6.71 -6.15 -2.81
N SER A 104 -5.52 -5.59 -2.53
CA SER A 104 -4.25 -6.20 -2.97
C SER A 104 -4.02 -7.57 -2.34
N THR A 105 -3.39 -8.47 -3.09
CA THR A 105 -2.88 -9.73 -2.56
C THR A 105 -1.67 -9.43 -1.67
N ILE A 106 -1.55 -10.09 -0.52
CA ILE A 106 -0.43 -9.91 0.41
C ILE A 106 0.43 -11.17 0.39
N ILE A 107 1.72 -11.03 0.08
CA ILE A 107 2.67 -12.12 -0.04
C ILE A 107 3.84 -11.86 0.91
N ASP A 108 4.26 -12.85 1.69
CA ASP A 108 5.53 -12.78 2.42
C ASP A 108 6.68 -13.16 1.47
N LEU A 109 7.61 -12.23 1.22
CA LEU A 109 8.70 -12.46 0.26
C LEU A 109 9.63 -13.62 0.66
N GLU A 110 9.81 -13.84 1.96
CA GLU A 110 10.77 -14.82 2.47
C GLU A 110 10.21 -16.24 2.40
N SER A 111 8.94 -16.42 2.79
CA SER A 111 8.31 -17.74 2.78
C SER A 111 7.52 -18.06 1.51
N GLY A 112 7.27 -17.06 0.66
CA GLY A 112 6.36 -17.19 -0.50
C GLY A 112 4.88 -17.34 -0.11
N ARG A 113 4.54 -17.32 1.18
CA ARG A 113 3.18 -17.54 1.66
C ARG A 113 2.28 -16.37 1.22
N VAL A 114 1.11 -16.71 0.67
CA VAL A 114 0.03 -15.77 0.42
C VAL A 114 -0.82 -15.64 1.68
N LEU A 115 -0.91 -14.44 2.24
CA LEU A 115 -1.72 -14.14 3.43
C LEU A 115 -3.15 -13.71 3.07
N ARG A 116 -3.33 -13.19 1.87
CA ARG A 116 -4.62 -12.74 1.32
C ARG A 116 -4.54 -12.61 -0.18
#